data_AF-A0A836WKM5-F1
#
_entry.id   AF-A0A836WKM5-F1
#
_cell.length_a   1.000
_cell.length_b   1.000
_cell.length_c   1.000
_cell.angle_alpha   90.00
_cell.angle_beta   90.00
_cell.angle_gamma   90.00
#
_symmetry.space_group_name_H-M   'P 1'
#
loop_
_entity.id
_entity.type
_entity.pdbx_description
1 polymer ?
#
loop_
_entity_poly.entity_id
_entity_poly.type
_entity_poly.pdbx_seq_one_letter_code
_entity_poly.pdbx_strand_id
1 'polypeptide(L)'
;MAELLHQYRVLVLNRLWQAVNICGVKRALSLLYCGHARVVHEERGEFQTFGFWEWCNFSARYTGPDLLHGVRLNLRVPRVILLTFYDRYPARDTRL
;
A
#
# COMPACT_ATOMS: atom_id res chain seq x y z
N MET A 1 -0.94 10.63 14.84
CA MET A 1 -0.46 9.33 14.31
C MET A 1 -1.55 8.26 14.28
N ALA A 2 -2.30 8.03 15.39
CA ALA A 2 -3.34 7.00 15.45
C ALA A 2 -4.58 7.25 14.55
N GLU A 3 -4.96 8.52 14.34
CA GLU A 3 -6.09 8.88 13.45
C GLU A 3 -5.81 8.55 11.97
N LEU A 4 -4.59 8.84 11.49
CA LEU A 4 -4.18 8.54 10.11
C LEU A 4 -4.27 7.04 9.79
N LEU A 5 -4.08 6.17 10.79
CA LEU A 5 -4.18 4.71 10.60
C LEU A 5 -5.62 4.24 10.34
N HIS A 6 -6.62 4.97 10.84
CA HIS A 6 -8.04 4.63 10.68
C HIS A 6 -8.73 5.41 9.56
N GLN A 7 -8.24 6.62 9.26
CA GLN A 7 -8.83 7.50 8.25
C GLN A 7 -8.49 7.08 6.82
N TYR A 8 -7.28 6.54 6.60
CA TYR A 8 -6.83 6.18 5.27
C TYR A 8 -7.09 4.70 4.95
N ARG A 9 -7.67 4.48 3.77
CA ARG A 9 -7.90 3.16 3.19
C ARG A 9 -6.88 2.90 2.08
N VAL A 10 -6.35 1.70 2.05
CA VAL A 10 -5.37 1.22 1.07
C VAL A 10 -6.03 0.19 0.19
N LEU A 11 -5.99 0.42 -1.13
CA LEU A 11 -6.44 -0.55 -2.12
C LEU A 11 -5.42 -1.67 -2.24
N VAL A 12 -5.90 -2.91 -2.22
CA VAL A 12 -5.08 -4.11 -2.39
C VAL A 12 -5.37 -4.72 -3.75
N LEU A 13 -4.32 -4.85 -4.55
CA LEU A 13 -4.33 -5.50 -5.84
C LEU A 13 -3.71 -6.90 -5.76
N ASN A 14 -4.24 -7.85 -6.53
CA ASN A 14 -3.54 -9.13 -6.77
C ASN A 14 -2.46 -8.97 -7.86
N ARG A 15 -1.67 -10.00 -8.11
CA ARG A 15 -0.63 -9.99 -9.17
C ARG A 15 -1.15 -9.68 -10.57
N LEU A 16 -2.44 -9.87 -10.81
CA LEU A 16 -3.13 -9.56 -12.06
C LEU A 16 -3.59 -8.09 -12.14
N TRP A 17 -3.15 -7.23 -11.21
CA TRP A 17 -3.54 -5.82 -11.11
C TRP A 17 -5.03 -5.58 -10.87
N GLN A 18 -5.73 -6.57 -10.33
CA GLN A 18 -7.15 -6.48 -10.02
C GLN A 18 -7.36 -6.10 -8.56
N ALA A 19 -8.30 -5.20 -8.29
CA ALA A 19 -8.73 -4.87 -6.95
C ALA A 19 -9.36 -6.10 -6.27
N VAL A 20 -8.75 -6.58 -5.18
CA VAL A 20 -9.24 -7.74 -4.42
C VAL A 20 -9.70 -7.39 -3.01
N ASN A 21 -9.19 -6.30 -2.44
CA ASN A 21 -9.57 -5.89 -1.08
C ASN A 21 -9.27 -4.40 -0.84
N ILE A 22 -9.86 -3.83 0.20
CA ILE A 22 -9.52 -2.53 0.76
C ILE A 22 -9.19 -2.73 2.24
N CYS A 23 -8.00 -2.34 2.66
CA CYS A 23 -7.55 -2.52 4.05
C CYS A 23 -7.11 -1.20 4.69
N GLY A 24 -6.98 -1.19 6.03
CA GLY A 24 -6.41 -0.05 6.73
C GLY A 24 -4.88 0.00 6.59
N VAL A 25 -4.30 1.18 6.82
CA VAL A 25 -2.87 1.44 6.69
C VAL A 25 -2.00 0.44 7.48
N LYS A 26 -2.41 0.10 8.71
CA LYS A 26 -1.67 -0.86 9.56
C LYS A 26 -1.47 -2.20 8.88
N ARG A 27 -2.53 -2.77 8.28
CA ARG A 27 -2.46 -4.06 7.58
C ARG A 27 -1.62 -3.97 6.31
N ALA A 28 -1.77 -2.89 5.55
CA ALA A 28 -0.96 -2.66 4.35
C ALA A 28 0.53 -2.59 4.68
N LEU A 29 0.90 -1.85 5.73
CA LEU A 29 2.29 -1.75 6.19
C LEU A 29 2.84 -3.08 6.67
N SER A 30 2.06 -3.89 7.41
CA SER A 30 2.48 -5.24 7.78
C SER A 30 2.78 -6.11 6.56
N LEU A 31 1.95 -6.06 5.52
CA LEU A 31 2.17 -6.83 4.28
C LEU A 31 3.42 -6.36 3.52
N LEU A 32 3.64 -5.04 3.46
CA LEU A 32 4.83 -4.46 2.85
C LEU A 32 6.10 -4.85 3.61
N TYR A 33 6.09 -4.72 4.93
CA TYR A 33 7.24 -5.03 5.78
C TYR A 33 7.65 -6.50 5.71
N CYS A 34 6.66 -7.41 5.66
CA CYS A 34 6.93 -8.84 5.47
C CYS A 34 7.35 -9.21 4.03
N GLY A 35 7.42 -8.27 3.10
CA GLY A 35 7.76 -8.54 1.70
C GLY A 35 6.65 -9.26 0.91
N HIS A 36 5.42 -9.31 1.43
CA HIS A 36 4.28 -9.95 0.77
C HIS A 36 3.52 -9.02 -0.17
N ALA A 37 3.83 -7.73 -0.13
CA ALA A 37 3.26 -6.73 -1.01
C ALA A 37 4.32 -5.71 -1.46
N ARG A 38 4.00 -4.97 -2.52
CA ARG A 38 4.75 -3.80 -3.00
C ARG A 38 3.81 -2.60 -3.12
N VAL A 39 4.29 -1.39 -2.86
CA VAL A 39 3.51 -0.17 -3.07
C VAL A 39 3.44 0.11 -4.55
N VAL A 40 2.26 0.42 -5.08
CA VAL A 40 2.10 0.94 -6.44
C VAL A 40 2.00 2.45 -6.34
N HIS A 41 2.89 3.15 -7.03
CA HIS A 41 2.87 4.59 -7.13
C HIS A 41 2.92 5.01 -8.59
N GLU A 42 2.06 5.96 -8.95
CA GLU A 42 2.03 6.55 -10.28
C GLU A 42 2.87 7.83 -10.26
N GLU A 43 3.83 7.92 -11.18
CA GLU A 43 4.65 9.10 -11.39
C GLU A 43 4.68 9.42 -12.88
N ARG A 44 4.11 10.57 -13.25
CA ARG A 44 4.10 11.10 -14.63
C ARG A 44 3.47 10.13 -15.64
N GLY A 45 2.40 9.42 -15.24
CA GLY A 45 1.68 8.48 -16.10
C GLY A 45 2.23 7.05 -16.11
N GLU A 46 3.36 6.80 -15.47
CA GLU A 46 3.94 5.47 -15.36
C GLU A 46 3.72 4.88 -13.96
N PHE A 47 3.31 3.61 -13.90
CA PHE A 47 3.12 2.89 -12.64
C PHE A 47 4.42 2.21 -12.23
N GLN A 48 4.99 2.66 -11.12
CA GLN A 48 6.16 2.04 -10.50
C GLN A 48 5.76 1.25 -9.26
N THR A 49 6.50 0.18 -8.98
CA THR A 49 6.29 -0.62 -7.77
C THR A 49 7.49 -0.55 -6.85
N PHE A 50 7.25 -0.32 -5.57
CA PHE A 50 8.30 -0.15 -4.56
C PHE A 50 8.16 -1.20 -3.46
N GLY A 51 9.25 -1.86 -3.11
CA GLY A 51 9.34 -2.62 -1.86
C GLY A 51 9.32 -1.69 -0.64
N PHE A 52 9.29 -2.27 0.56
CA PHE A 52 9.23 -1.49 1.80
C PHE A 52 10.37 -0.48 1.95
N TRP A 53 11.62 -0.94 1.79
CA TRP A 53 12.80 -0.07 1.95
C TRP A 53 12.88 1.02 0.87
N GLU A 54 12.55 0.66 -0.37
CA GLU A 54 12.50 1.58 -1.50
C GLU A 54 11.44 2.67 -1.25
N TRP A 55 10.27 2.28 -0.76
CA TRP A 55 9.19 3.20 -0.41
C TRP A 55 9.54 4.13 0.76
N CYS A 56 10.24 3.62 1.78
CA CYS A 56 10.75 4.43 2.88
C CYS A 56 11.73 5.51 2.37
N ASN A 57 12.67 5.15 1.49
CA ASN A 57 13.62 6.09 0.92
C ASN A 57 12.91 7.13 0.03
N PHE A 58 11.97 6.68 -0.81
CA PHE A 58 11.15 7.55 -1.64
C PHE A 58 10.32 8.54 -0.80
N SER A 59 9.78 8.07 0.33
CA SER A 59 8.99 8.89 1.26
C SER A 59 9.82 9.91 2.04
N ALA A 60 11.15 9.76 2.13
CA ALA A 60 11.99 10.59 2.99
C ALA A 60 11.97 12.08 2.61
N ARG A 61 11.73 12.40 1.32
CA ARG A 61 11.64 13.76 0.80
C ARG A 61 10.20 14.26 0.65
N TYR A 62 9.21 13.43 0.96
CA TYR A 62 7.82 13.77 0.80
C TYR A 62 7.31 14.60 1.97
N THR A 63 6.75 15.78 1.68
CA THR A 63 6.11 16.66 2.66
C THR A 63 4.64 16.84 2.25
N GLY A 64 3.77 15.97 2.77
CA GLY A 64 2.33 16.00 2.50
C GLY A 64 1.51 15.64 3.74
N PRO A 65 0.17 15.83 3.68
CA PRO A 65 -0.72 15.59 4.82
C PRO A 65 -0.91 14.10 5.15
N ASP A 66 -0.66 13.21 4.18
CA ASP A 66 -0.70 11.75 4.30
C ASP A 66 0.65 11.14 4.72
N LEU A 67 1.44 11.89 5.48
CA LEU A 67 2.70 11.42 6.03
C LEU A 67 2.49 10.80 7.42
N LEU A 68 2.91 9.54 7.57
CA LEU A 68 3.06 8.89 8.86
C LEU A 68 4.40 9.30 9.44
N HIS A 69 4.37 10.13 10.47
CA HIS A 69 5.53 10.44 11.28
C HIS A 69 5.85 9.26 12.20
N GLY A 70 6.86 8.47 11.87
CA GLY A 70 7.48 7.53 12.80
C GLY A 70 8.59 8.19 13.61
N VAL A 71 9.02 7.53 14.69
CA VAL A 71 10.09 8.05 15.58
C VAL A 71 11.44 8.19 14.85
N ARG A 72 11.70 7.36 13.83
CA ARG A 72 12.96 7.37 13.06
C ARG A 72 12.78 7.51 11.54
N LEU A 73 11.53 7.54 11.06
CA LEU A 73 11.25 7.52 9.63
C LEU A 73 9.91 8.20 9.33
N ASN A 74 9.88 9.01 8.28
CA ASN A 74 8.67 9.56 7.72
C ASN A 74 8.24 8.68 6.56
N LEU A 75 7.04 8.12 6.64
CA LEU A 75 6.53 7.19 5.65
C LEU A 75 5.24 7.74 5.05
N ARG A 76 5.20 7.90 3.75
CA ARG A 76 3.95 8.26 3.06
C ARG A 76 2.98 7.08 3.16
N VAL A 77 1.72 7.35 3.48
CA VAL A 77 0.68 6.32 3.48
C VAL A 77 0.57 5.74 2.07
N PRO A 78 0.79 4.42 1.88
CA PRO A 78 0.59 3.81 0.57
C PRO A 78 -0.90 3.84 0.23
N ARG A 79 -1.26 4.32 -0.95
CA ARG A 79 -2.65 4.31 -1.42
C ARG A 79 -3.04 2.99 -2.05
N VAL A 80 -2.09 2.34 -2.72
CA VAL A 80 -2.30 1.09 -3.44
C VAL A 80 -1.14 0.15 -3.13
N ILE A 81 -1.44 -1.11 -2.83
CA ILE A 81 -0.45 -2.17 -2.68
C ILE A 81 -0.77 -3.33 -3.62
N LEU A 82 0.27 -3.96 -4.16
CA LEU A 82 0.22 -5.12 -5.03
C LEU A 82 0.74 -6.33 -4.27
N LEU A 83 -0.07 -7.38 -4.14
CA LEU A 83 0.34 -8.63 -3.50
C LEU A 83 1.34 -9.38 -4.39
N THR A 84 2.45 -9.82 -3.81
CA THR A 84 3.56 -10.45 -4.57
C THR A 84 3.32 -11.93 -4.84
N PHE A 85 2.53 -12.60 -4.01
CA PHE A 85 2.30 -14.05 -4.06
C PHE A 85 0.85 -14.45 -4.30
N TYR A 86 -0.09 -13.50 -4.27
CA TYR A 86 -1.51 -13.81 -4.43
C TYR A 86 -1.95 -13.61 -5.88
N ASP A 87 -2.26 -14.71 -6.54
CA ASP A 87 -2.64 -14.84 -7.96
C ASP A 87 -4.09 -15.30 -8.15
N ARG A 88 -4.84 -15.51 -7.06
CA ARG A 88 -6.25 -15.90 -7.16
C ARG A 88 -7.10 -14.74 -7.66
N TYR A 89 -8.03 -15.05 -8.55
CA TYR A 89 -9.12 -14.15 -8.92
C TYR A 89 -9.95 -13.80 -7.68
N PRO A 90 -10.51 -12.59 -7.57
CA PRO A 90 -11.50 -12.30 -6.55
C PRO A 90 -12.62 -13.34 -6.69
N ALA A 91 -12.79 -14.18 -5.66
CA ALA A 91 -13.93 -15.08 -5.58
C ALA A 91 -15.17 -14.18 -5.44
N ARG A 92 -15.81 -13.91 -6.58
CA ARG A 92 -17.09 -13.22 -6.65
C ARG A 92 -18.08 -14.17 -5.99
N ASP A 93 -18.30 -14.02 -4.69
CA ASP A 93 -19.40 -14.69 -4.00
C ASP A 93 -20.68 -14.04 -4.53
N THR A 94 -21.21 -14.59 -5.63
CA THR A 94 -22.53 -14.26 -6.14
C THR A 94 -23.54 -14.81 -5.16
N ARG A 95 -23.84 -14.03 -4.12
CA ARG A 95 -25.11 -14.15 -3.41
C ARG A 95 -26.16 -13.46 -4.29
N LEU A 96 -26.85 -14.28 -5.08
CA LEU A 96 -28.19 -14.00 -5.58
C LEU A 96 -29.20 -14.36 -4.50
#